data_AF-A0A965FQR5-F1
#
_entry.id   AF-A0A965FQR5-F1
#
_cell.length_a   1.000
_cell.length_b   1.000
_cell.length_c   1.000
_cell.angle_alpha   90.00
_cell.angle_beta   90.00
_cell.angle_gamma   90.00
#
_symmetry.space_group_name_H-M   'P 1'
#
loop_
_entity.id
_entity.type
_entity.pdbx_description
1 polymer ?
#
loop_
_entity_poly.entity_id
_entity_poly.type
_entity_poly.pdbx_seq_one_letter_code
_entity_poly.pdbx_strand_id
1 'polypeptide(L)'
;MNIRIFDARQGWRWIVAGMQLFRRDPAQWLLLIGMLFVGSRLLFLLPLAPLVAILIAPHFLAGLAHGAQALEQKKPLRNGYLISGFLRNAAPLLTIGGISLLGQLLTLMVIVSVAGDTFNEVAKNIGAGAATPESLRALQAAAPRMMVAMLAGFSVSLPLMMATWYAPLLVFFDDIKPAAALYLSLLACVKNAMPLLVYGVVLMFPLFIFTRIGLVLGQVDLGLWLLAPLIVPSIYASYRDIFVHTPAAQS
;
A
#
# COMPACT_ATOMS: atom_id res chain seq x y z
N MET A 1 5.01 22.53 5.34
CA MET A 1 5.27 21.52 4.30
C MET A 1 4.67 22.00 2.99
N ASN A 2 5.46 22.10 1.92
CA ASN A 2 4.96 22.48 0.58
C ASN A 2 4.76 21.23 -0.28
N ILE A 3 3.69 21.21 -1.09
CA ILE A 3 3.35 20.13 -2.02
C ILE A 3 3.61 20.61 -3.45
N ARG A 4 4.61 20.03 -4.10
CA ARG A 4 4.91 20.27 -5.51
C ARG A 4 3.98 19.48 -6.41
N ILE A 5 3.69 20.04 -7.58
CA ILE A 5 2.84 19.44 -8.61
C ILE A 5 3.73 19.05 -9.79
N PHE A 6 3.51 17.86 -10.33
CA PHE A 6 4.29 17.31 -11.44
C PHE A 6 3.41 16.92 -12.63
N ASP A 7 4.05 16.81 -13.80
CA ASP A 7 3.44 16.30 -15.01
C ASP A 7 3.27 14.78 -14.96
N ALA A 8 2.46 14.24 -15.87
CA ALA A 8 2.18 12.80 -15.93
C ALA A 8 3.45 11.94 -16.11
N ARG A 9 4.47 12.45 -16.80
CA ARG A 9 5.73 11.73 -17.07
C ARG A 9 6.53 11.47 -15.79
N GLN A 10 6.35 12.29 -14.75
CA GLN A 10 7.04 12.08 -13.48
C GLN A 10 6.67 10.75 -12.81
N GLY A 11 5.46 10.23 -13.04
CA GLY A 11 5.04 8.92 -12.53
C GLY A 11 5.98 7.79 -12.93
N TRP A 12 6.37 7.74 -14.21
CA TRP A 12 7.37 6.80 -14.71
C TRP A 12 8.76 7.05 -14.10
N ARG A 13 9.16 8.31 -13.95
CA ARG A 13 10.47 8.66 -13.37
C ARG A 13 10.62 8.21 -11.92
N TRP A 14 9.55 8.23 -11.13
CA TRP A 14 9.56 7.69 -9.77
C TRP A 14 9.82 6.18 -9.75
N ILE A 15 9.27 5.43 -10.70
CA ILE A 15 9.52 3.99 -10.84
C ILE A 15 10.98 3.74 -11.23
N VAL A 16 11.51 4.52 -12.19
CA VAL A 16 12.92 4.44 -12.58
C VAL A 16 13.85 4.77 -11.41
N ALA A 17 13.54 5.80 -10.63
CA ALA A 17 14.31 6.16 -9.43
C ALA A 17 14.25 5.05 -8.37
N GLY A 18 13.07 4.44 -8.16
CA GLY A 18 12.92 3.29 -7.28
C GLY A 18 13.76 2.09 -7.74
N MET A 19 13.75 1.79 -9.05
CA MET A 19 14.59 0.74 -9.63
C MET A 19 16.08 1.03 -9.44
N GLN A 20 16.51 2.29 -9.56
CA GLN A 20 17.91 2.67 -9.30
C GLN A 20 18.31 2.45 -7.84
N LEU A 21 17.42 2.77 -6.88
CA LEU A 21 17.65 2.50 -5.46
C LEU A 21 17.68 1.00 -5.16
N PHE A 22 16.75 0.22 -5.72
CA PHE A 22 16.76 -1.24 -5.62
C PHE A 22 18.09 -1.84 -6.12
N ARG A 23 18.57 -1.39 -7.28
CA ARG A 23 19.81 -1.88 -7.91
C ARG A 23 21.09 -1.59 -7.11
N ARG A 24 21.05 -0.69 -6.12
CA ARG A 24 22.22 -0.43 -5.26
C ARG A 24 22.54 -1.59 -4.32
N ASP A 25 21.51 -2.31 -3.85
CA ASP A 25 21.68 -3.48 -2.99
C ASP A 25 20.53 -4.49 -3.14
N PRO A 26 20.45 -5.20 -4.29
CA PRO A 26 19.33 -6.09 -4.58
C PRO A 26 19.20 -7.24 -3.59
N ALA A 27 20.33 -7.83 -3.19
CA ALA A 27 20.35 -8.98 -2.30
C ALA A 27 19.76 -8.62 -0.93
N GLN A 28 20.15 -7.47 -0.38
CA GLN A 28 19.62 -7.02 0.89
C GLN A 28 18.13 -6.62 0.79
N TRP A 29 17.69 -5.97 -0.30
CA TRP A 29 16.27 -5.70 -0.52
C TRP A 29 15.42 -6.97 -0.54
N LEU A 30 15.86 -7.98 -1.29
CA LEU A 30 15.19 -9.28 -1.36
C LEU A 30 15.19 -9.97 0.00
N LEU A 31 16.28 -9.85 0.77
CA LEU A 31 16.33 -10.37 2.15
C LEU A 31 15.29 -9.68 3.05
N LEU A 32 15.23 -8.34 3.04
CA LEU A 32 14.27 -7.59 3.87
C LEU A 32 12.82 -7.95 3.52
N ILE A 33 12.49 -7.97 2.22
CA ILE A 33 11.15 -8.32 1.75
C ILE A 33 10.86 -9.80 2.02
N GLY A 34 11.84 -10.69 1.86
CA GLY A 34 11.72 -12.11 2.18
C GLY A 34 11.46 -12.35 3.67
N MET A 35 12.13 -11.61 4.56
CA MET A 35 11.86 -11.64 6.01
C MET A 35 10.42 -11.24 6.32
N LEU A 36 9.93 -10.16 5.71
CA LEU A 36 8.54 -9.72 5.90
C LEU A 36 7.53 -10.71 5.30
N PHE A 37 7.84 -11.29 4.15
CA PHE A 37 7.02 -12.32 3.52
C PHE A 37 6.89 -13.53 4.44
N VAL A 38 8.01 -14.12 4.89
CA VAL A 38 8.00 -15.28 5.81
C VAL A 38 7.33 -14.90 7.13
N GLY A 39 7.64 -13.74 7.69
CA GLY A 39 7.01 -13.22 8.90
C GLY A 39 5.50 -13.10 8.76
N SER A 40 5.01 -12.65 7.61
CA SER A 40 3.56 -12.59 7.33
C SER A 40 2.93 -13.98 7.32
N ARG A 41 3.61 -15.00 6.75
CA ARG A 41 3.10 -16.39 6.75
C ARG A 41 2.95 -16.94 8.17
N LEU A 42 3.92 -16.64 9.04
CA LEU A 42 3.85 -17.03 10.45
C LEU A 42 2.75 -16.25 11.18
N LEU A 43 2.62 -14.95 10.92
CA LEU A 43 1.61 -14.11 11.55
C LEU A 43 0.20 -14.60 11.20
N PHE A 44 -0.07 -14.94 9.94
CA PHE A 44 -1.38 -15.41 9.45
C PHE A 44 -1.82 -16.78 10.00
N LEU A 45 -0.98 -17.47 10.77
CA LEU A 45 -1.40 -18.65 11.54
C LEU A 45 -2.29 -18.28 12.73
N LEU A 46 -2.23 -17.03 13.20
CA LEU A 46 -3.00 -16.55 14.34
C LEU A 46 -4.40 -16.06 13.91
N PRO A 47 -5.44 -16.30 14.73
CA PRO A 47 -6.72 -15.64 14.53
C PRO A 47 -6.53 -14.12 14.64
N LEU A 48 -7.23 -13.34 13.80
CA LEU A 48 -7.13 -11.87 13.73
C LEU A 48 -5.81 -11.30 13.21
N ALA A 49 -4.86 -12.13 12.76
CA ALA A 49 -3.61 -11.71 12.14
C ALA A 49 -3.76 -10.64 11.03
N PRO A 50 -4.79 -10.66 10.15
CA PRO A 50 -4.99 -9.61 9.16
C PRO A 50 -5.17 -8.20 9.77
N LEU A 51 -5.85 -8.11 10.92
CA LEU A 51 -6.08 -6.83 11.60
C LEU A 51 -4.76 -6.28 12.16
N VAL A 52 -3.95 -7.16 12.76
CA VAL A 52 -2.61 -6.82 13.27
C VAL A 52 -1.71 -6.38 12.12
N ALA A 53 -1.72 -7.10 11.00
CA ALA A 53 -0.92 -6.76 9.82
C ALA A 53 -1.23 -5.35 9.30
N ILE A 54 -2.51 -4.99 9.19
CA ILE A 54 -2.93 -3.63 8.79
C ILE A 54 -2.42 -2.58 9.79
N LEU A 55 -2.53 -2.88 11.07
CA LEU A 55 -2.19 -1.96 12.15
C LEU A 55 -0.69 -1.61 12.18
N ILE A 56 0.17 -2.57 11.86
CA ILE A 56 1.64 -2.42 11.91
C ILE A 56 2.29 -2.18 10.55
N ALA A 57 1.55 -2.32 9.44
CA ALA A 57 2.07 -2.09 8.09
C ALA A 57 2.74 -0.70 7.90
N PRO A 58 2.21 0.41 8.47
CA PRO A 58 2.87 1.72 8.39
C PRO A 58 4.30 1.74 8.93
N HIS A 59 4.58 0.95 9.98
CA HIS A 59 5.92 0.86 10.59
C HIS A 59 6.91 0.23 9.63
N PHE A 60 6.51 -0.84 8.94
CA PHE A 60 7.36 -1.50 7.95
C PHE A 60 7.56 -0.63 6.71
N LEU A 61 6.52 0.06 6.23
CA LEU A 61 6.66 1.00 5.12
C LEU A 61 7.65 2.13 5.47
N ALA A 62 7.50 2.74 6.64
CA ALA A 62 8.42 3.77 7.13
C ALA A 62 9.86 3.23 7.28
N GLY A 63 10.02 2.03 7.82
CA GLY A 63 11.31 1.38 7.98
C GLY A 63 12.01 1.08 6.65
N LEU A 64 11.31 0.49 5.69
CA LEU A 64 11.85 0.23 4.35
C LEU A 64 12.15 1.53 3.59
N ALA A 65 11.31 2.56 3.73
CA ALA A 65 11.59 3.89 3.16
C ALA A 65 12.84 4.52 3.79
N HIS A 66 13.06 4.34 5.09
CA HIS A 66 14.31 4.75 5.76
C HIS A 66 15.53 4.01 5.18
N GLY A 67 15.39 2.72 4.86
CA GLY A 67 16.39 1.97 4.12
C GLY A 67 16.67 2.53 2.72
N ALA A 68 15.62 2.93 1.99
CA ALA A 68 15.76 3.58 0.68
C ALA A 68 16.50 4.93 0.78
N GLN A 69 16.19 5.74 1.80
CA GLN A 69 16.94 6.98 2.10
C GLN A 69 18.41 6.70 2.42
N ALA A 70 18.70 5.64 3.18
CA ALA A 70 20.08 5.26 3.51
C ALA A 70 20.89 4.92 2.24
N LEU A 71 20.30 4.13 1.35
CA LEU A 71 20.92 3.81 0.06
C LEU A 71 21.14 5.07 -0.78
N GLU A 72 20.20 6.01 -0.80
CA GLU A 72 20.37 7.31 -1.45
C GLU A 72 21.61 8.05 -0.92
N GLN A 73 21.75 8.09 0.41
CA GLN A 73 22.88 8.68 1.14
C GLN A 73 24.19 7.86 1.06
N LYS A 74 24.26 6.85 0.18
CA LYS A 74 25.41 5.94 0.03
C LYS A 74 25.77 5.18 1.32
N LYS A 75 24.79 4.97 2.21
CA LYS A 75 24.91 4.12 3.41
C LYS A 75 24.39 2.71 3.08
N PRO A 76 24.91 1.67 3.74
CA PRO A 76 24.48 0.29 3.50
C PRO A 76 23.04 0.07 3.97
N LEU A 77 22.28 -0.73 3.23
CA LEU A 77 20.98 -1.24 3.67
C LEU A 77 21.22 -2.33 4.73
N ARG A 78 20.49 -2.29 5.84
CA ARG A 78 20.64 -3.19 6.99
C ARG A 78 19.30 -3.74 7.47
N ASN A 79 19.32 -4.91 8.13
CA ASN A 79 18.14 -5.53 8.73
C ASN A 79 17.41 -4.62 9.73
N GLY A 80 18.16 -3.78 10.46
CA GLY A 80 17.61 -2.84 11.45
C GLY A 80 16.65 -1.80 10.88
N TYR A 81 16.60 -1.59 9.56
CA TYR A 81 15.62 -0.70 8.96
C TYR A 81 14.18 -1.21 9.12
N LEU A 82 13.94 -2.53 9.15
CA LEU A 82 12.59 -3.09 9.34
C LEU A 82 11.94 -2.68 10.65
N ILE A 83 12.75 -2.49 11.70
CA ILE A 83 12.25 -2.10 13.03
C ILE A 83 12.28 -0.58 13.24
N SER A 84 12.81 0.20 12.29
CA SER A 84 12.99 1.65 12.48
C SER A 84 11.67 2.37 12.79
N GLY A 85 10.58 2.02 12.11
CA GLY A 85 9.26 2.60 12.40
C GLY A 85 8.70 2.20 13.79
N PHE A 86 9.13 1.07 14.35
CA PHE A 86 8.75 0.66 15.71
C PHE A 86 9.59 1.33 16.79
N LEU A 87 10.80 1.77 16.45
CA LEU A 87 11.68 2.49 17.37
C LEU A 87 11.43 4.00 17.34
N ARG A 88 11.07 4.54 16.18
CA ARG A 88 10.84 5.96 15.93
C ARG A 88 9.41 6.21 15.46
N ASN A 89 8.71 7.11 16.15
CA ASN A 89 7.32 7.50 15.86
C ASN A 89 6.31 6.33 15.89
N ALA A 90 6.56 5.32 16.73
CA ALA A 90 5.76 4.10 16.80
C ALA A 90 4.27 4.35 17.07
N ALA A 91 3.94 5.18 18.07
CA ALA A 91 2.54 5.50 18.41
C ALA A 91 1.82 6.31 17.31
N PRO A 92 2.42 7.37 16.73
CA PRO A 92 1.87 8.02 15.54
C PRO A 92 1.64 7.08 14.35
N LEU A 93 2.59 6.19 14.04
CA LEU A 93 2.45 5.21 12.95
C LEU A 93 1.35 4.19 13.24
N LEU A 94 1.20 3.78 14.50
CA LEU A 94 0.09 2.94 14.96
C LEU A 94 -1.25 3.64 14.78
N THR A 95 -1.31 4.95 14.98
CA THR A 95 -2.53 5.75 14.73
C THR A 95 -2.88 5.74 13.25
N ILE A 96 -1.90 5.87 12.34
CA ILE A 96 -2.13 5.73 10.89
C ILE A 96 -2.66 4.33 10.56
N GLY A 97 -2.09 3.28 11.16
CA GLY A 97 -2.55 1.90 10.99
C GLY A 97 -3.97 1.69 11.50
N GLY A 98 -4.31 2.26 12.66
CA GLY A 98 -5.65 2.21 13.25
C GLY A 98 -6.70 2.90 12.39
N ILE A 99 -6.37 4.08 11.84
CA ILE A 99 -7.25 4.79 10.89
C ILE A 99 -7.41 4.00 9.60
N SER A 100 -6.32 3.38 9.10
CA SER A 100 -6.36 2.50 7.93
C SER A 100 -7.26 1.29 8.16
N LEU A 101 -7.21 0.70 9.36
CA LEU A 101 -8.06 -0.41 9.77
C LEU A 101 -9.53 -0.01 9.83
N LEU A 102 -9.85 1.08 10.54
CA LEU A 102 -11.22 1.59 10.62
C LEU A 102 -11.80 1.95 9.26
N GLY A 103 -11.00 2.56 8.38
CA GLY A 103 -11.42 2.87 7.02
C GLY A 103 -11.66 1.63 6.15
N GLN A 104 -10.87 0.56 6.33
CA GLN A 104 -11.10 -0.72 5.65
C GLN A 104 -12.36 -1.42 6.17
N LEU A 105 -12.61 -1.38 7.49
CA LEU A 105 -13.84 -1.89 8.08
C LEU A 105 -15.06 -1.12 7.57
N LEU A 106 -14.96 0.22 7.45
CA LEU A 106 -16.01 1.05 6.85
C LEU A 106 -16.24 0.70 5.38
N THR A 107 -15.17 0.49 4.62
CA THR A 107 -15.25 0.04 3.22
C THR A 107 -16.02 -1.27 3.11
N LEU A 108 -15.67 -2.26 3.94
CA LEU A 108 -16.36 -3.55 3.99
C LEU A 108 -17.83 -3.39 4.39
N MET A 109 -18.11 -2.57 5.40
CA MET A 109 -19.48 -2.27 5.84
C MET A 109 -20.32 -1.72 4.69
N VAL A 110 -19.80 -0.73 3.94
CA VAL A 110 -20.49 -0.16 2.78
C VAL A 110 -20.75 -1.20 1.70
N ILE A 111 -19.75 -2.04 1.39
CA ILE A 111 -19.91 -3.15 0.43
C ILE A 111 -21.03 -4.08 0.87
N VAL A 112 -21.00 -4.55 2.12
CA VAL A 112 -21.99 -5.49 2.66
C VAL A 112 -23.39 -4.86 2.68
N SER A 113 -23.51 -3.60 3.08
CA SER A 113 -24.79 -2.89 3.12
C SER A 113 -25.42 -2.73 1.73
N VAL A 114 -24.62 -2.45 0.70
CA VAL A 114 -25.13 -2.31 -0.68
C VAL A 114 -25.42 -3.67 -1.31
N ALA A 115 -24.53 -4.65 -1.10
CA ALA A 115 -24.68 -5.99 -1.63
C ALA A 115 -25.84 -6.77 -0.96
N GLY A 116 -26.12 -6.54 0.32
CA GLY A 116 -27.14 -7.28 1.07
C GLY A 116 -26.87 -8.79 1.05
N ASP A 117 -27.92 -9.59 0.90
CA ASP A 117 -27.81 -11.07 0.88
C ASP A 117 -26.91 -11.61 -0.23
N THR A 118 -26.78 -10.86 -1.34
CA THR A 118 -25.87 -11.21 -2.45
C THR A 118 -24.42 -11.33 -1.99
N PHE A 119 -24.01 -10.59 -0.95
CA PHE A 119 -22.66 -10.74 -0.38
C PHE A 119 -22.43 -12.14 0.18
N ASN A 120 -23.38 -12.64 0.98
CA ASN A 120 -23.29 -13.97 1.60
C ASN A 120 -23.36 -15.08 0.55
N GLU A 121 -24.20 -14.91 -0.46
CA GLU A 121 -24.33 -15.84 -1.58
C GLU A 121 -23.02 -15.97 -2.36
N VAL A 122 -22.38 -14.84 -2.70
CA VAL A 122 -21.08 -14.84 -3.40
C VAL A 122 -19.98 -15.41 -2.49
N ALA A 123 -19.92 -15.01 -1.22
CA ALA A 123 -18.92 -15.53 -0.28
C ALA A 123 -19.02 -17.06 -0.11
N LYS A 124 -20.24 -17.60 -0.02
CA LYS A 124 -20.49 -19.04 0.08
C LYS A 124 -20.05 -19.78 -1.18
N ASN A 125 -20.39 -19.25 -2.36
CA ASN A 125 -20.05 -19.88 -3.64
C ASN A 125 -18.54 -19.87 -3.92
N ILE A 126 -17.84 -18.79 -3.55
CA ILE A 126 -16.37 -18.72 -3.64
C ILE A 126 -15.72 -19.68 -2.63
N GLY A 127 -16.20 -19.70 -1.39
CA GLY A 127 -15.66 -20.55 -0.32
C GLY A 127 -15.86 -22.05 -0.55
N ALA A 128 -16.88 -22.45 -1.32
CA ALA A 128 -17.16 -23.84 -1.66
C ALA A 128 -16.21 -24.40 -2.75
N GLY A 129 -15.45 -23.56 -3.45
CA GLY A 129 -14.45 -23.99 -4.44
C GLY A 129 -14.98 -24.74 -5.66
N ALA A 130 -16.29 -24.93 -5.79
CA ALA A 130 -16.93 -25.68 -6.86
C ALA A 130 -17.55 -24.72 -7.90
N ALA A 131 -16.92 -24.63 -9.07
CA ALA A 131 -17.46 -23.98 -10.25
C ALA A 131 -18.52 -24.89 -10.92
N THR A 132 -19.66 -25.11 -10.26
CA THR A 132 -20.80 -25.78 -10.87
C THR A 132 -21.51 -24.82 -11.83
N PRO A 133 -22.21 -25.32 -12.87
CA PRO A 133 -23.03 -24.46 -13.73
C PRO A 133 -24.05 -23.61 -12.95
N GLU A 134 -24.53 -24.12 -11.82
CA GLU A 134 -25.45 -23.44 -10.91
C GLU A 134 -24.76 -22.31 -10.14
N SER A 135 -23.55 -22.53 -9.59
CA SER A 135 -22.79 -21.50 -8.89
C SER A 135 -22.32 -20.39 -9.84
N LEU A 136 -22.02 -20.73 -11.10
CA LEU A 136 -21.71 -19.76 -12.15
C LEU A 136 -22.93 -18.89 -12.49
N ARG A 137 -24.12 -19.48 -12.63
CA ARG A 137 -25.36 -18.73 -12.88
C ARG A 137 -25.72 -17.82 -11.71
N ALA A 138 -25.57 -18.31 -10.48
CA ALA A 138 -25.78 -17.52 -9.27
C ALA A 138 -24.80 -16.33 -9.21
N LEU A 139 -23.52 -16.55 -9.50
CA LEU A 139 -22.51 -15.49 -9.54
C LEU A 139 -22.78 -14.46 -10.65
N GLN A 140 -23.26 -14.91 -11.83
CA GLN A 140 -23.68 -14.02 -12.92
C GLN A 140 -24.89 -13.17 -12.53
N ALA A 141 -25.88 -13.75 -11.86
CA ALA A 141 -27.05 -13.02 -11.37
C ALA A 141 -26.69 -12.01 -10.26
N ALA A 142 -25.72 -12.36 -9.42
CA ALA A 142 -25.17 -11.50 -8.37
C ALA A 142 -24.29 -10.34 -8.90
N ALA A 143 -23.71 -10.51 -10.09
CA ALA A 143 -22.67 -9.61 -10.61
C ALA A 143 -23.07 -8.13 -10.70
N PRO A 144 -24.27 -7.73 -11.18
CA PRO A 144 -24.63 -6.32 -11.27
C PRO A 144 -24.69 -5.65 -9.90
N ARG A 145 -25.32 -6.31 -8.92
CA ARG A 145 -25.41 -5.78 -7.55
C ARG A 145 -24.06 -5.76 -6.86
N MET A 146 -23.25 -6.79 -7.08
CA MET A 146 -21.87 -6.83 -6.58
C MET A 146 -21.02 -5.71 -7.18
N MET A 147 -21.18 -5.41 -8.47
CA MET A 147 -20.50 -4.30 -9.12
C MET A 147 -20.85 -2.95 -8.48
N VAL A 148 -22.14 -2.69 -8.23
CA VAL A 148 -22.58 -1.46 -7.53
C VAL A 148 -21.99 -1.41 -6.11
N ALA A 149 -21.98 -2.53 -5.38
CA ALA A 149 -21.38 -2.62 -4.05
C ALA A 149 -19.87 -2.36 -4.06
N MET A 150 -19.15 -2.91 -5.05
CA MET A 150 -17.71 -2.67 -5.23
C MET A 150 -17.42 -1.21 -5.59
N LEU A 151 -18.24 -0.58 -6.43
CA LEU A 151 -18.10 0.85 -6.76
C LEU A 151 -18.36 1.73 -5.52
N ALA A 152 -19.36 1.38 -4.70
CA ALA A 152 -19.63 2.06 -3.44
C ALA A 152 -18.45 1.90 -2.46
N GLY A 153 -17.92 0.69 -2.30
CA GLY A 153 -16.71 0.45 -1.52
C GLY A 153 -15.50 1.21 -2.04
N PHE A 154 -15.29 1.23 -3.36
CA PHE A 154 -14.22 1.98 -4.00
C PHE A 154 -14.28 3.48 -3.71
N SER A 155 -15.49 4.05 -3.65
CA SER A 155 -15.69 5.47 -3.32
C SER A 155 -15.17 5.84 -1.93
N VAL A 156 -15.13 4.88 -0.99
CA VAL A 156 -14.59 5.05 0.37
C VAL A 156 -13.11 4.68 0.41
N SER A 157 -12.73 3.58 -0.23
CA SER A 157 -11.36 3.05 -0.16
C SER A 157 -10.37 3.92 -0.91
N LEU A 158 -10.77 4.59 -1.99
CA LEU A 158 -9.89 5.45 -2.77
C LEU A 158 -9.39 6.67 -1.96
N PRO A 159 -10.26 7.51 -1.35
CA PRO A 159 -9.80 8.59 -0.46
C PRO A 159 -8.99 8.09 0.72
N LEU A 160 -9.36 6.95 1.30
CA LEU A 160 -8.60 6.33 2.39
C LEU A 160 -7.18 5.97 1.94
N MET A 161 -7.06 5.29 0.79
CA MET A 161 -5.77 4.93 0.19
C MET A 161 -4.94 6.19 -0.06
N MET A 162 -5.52 7.23 -0.65
CA MET A 162 -4.83 8.51 -0.90
C MET A 162 -4.34 9.17 0.40
N ALA A 163 -5.15 9.11 1.46
CA ALA A 163 -4.80 9.67 2.76
C ALA A 163 -3.68 8.87 3.45
N THR A 164 -3.64 7.55 3.30
CA THR A 164 -2.65 6.70 3.97
C THR A 164 -1.39 6.46 3.16
N TRP A 165 -1.39 6.78 1.86
CA TRP A 165 -0.29 6.49 0.93
C TRP A 165 1.06 7.10 1.36
N TYR A 166 1.09 8.37 1.72
CA TYR A 166 2.29 9.10 2.15
C TYR A 166 2.32 9.41 3.64
N ALA A 167 1.21 9.25 4.36
CA ALA A 167 1.13 9.61 5.77
C ALA A 167 2.20 8.93 6.66
N PRO A 168 2.55 7.64 6.49
CA PRO A 168 3.62 7.02 7.27
C PRO A 168 4.99 7.69 7.05
N LEU A 169 5.29 8.10 5.81
CA LEU A 169 6.55 8.77 5.48
C LEU A 169 6.57 10.19 6.04
N LEU A 170 5.47 10.93 5.97
CA LEU A 170 5.33 12.26 6.57
C LEU A 170 5.48 12.22 8.10
N VAL A 171 4.89 11.22 8.75
CA VAL A 171 5.04 11.00 10.20
C VAL A 171 6.49 10.66 10.54
N PHE A 172 7.10 9.76 9.77
CA PHE A 172 8.41 9.21 10.08
C PHE A 172 9.55 10.19 9.75
N PHE A 173 9.54 10.85 8.60
CA PHE A 173 10.62 11.73 8.17
C PHE A 173 10.45 13.17 8.65
N ASP A 174 9.22 13.69 8.70
CA ASP A 174 8.95 15.09 8.98
C ASP A 174 8.32 15.36 10.36
N ASP A 175 8.10 14.31 11.18
CA ASP A 175 7.46 14.41 12.50
C ASP A 175 6.08 15.09 12.47
N ILE A 176 5.37 14.99 11.35
CA ILE A 176 4.03 15.55 11.18
C ILE A 176 3.02 14.70 11.95
N LYS A 177 2.13 15.35 12.72
CA LYS A 177 1.06 14.66 13.48
C LYS A 177 0.14 13.85 12.55
N PRO A 178 -0.38 12.68 12.99
CA PRO A 178 -1.14 11.76 12.12
C PRO A 178 -2.27 12.39 11.31
N ALA A 179 -3.14 13.19 11.94
CA ALA A 179 -4.26 13.84 11.25
C ALA A 179 -3.80 14.80 10.14
N ALA A 180 -2.76 15.59 10.41
CA ALA A 180 -2.18 16.49 9.41
C ALA A 180 -1.46 15.72 8.29
N ALA A 181 -0.79 14.60 8.62
CA ALA A 181 -0.12 13.75 7.65
C ALA A 181 -1.12 13.10 6.67
N LEU A 182 -2.25 12.59 7.18
CA LEU A 182 -3.34 12.04 6.37
C LEU A 182 -3.91 13.10 5.40
N TYR A 183 -4.19 14.30 5.92
CA TYR A 183 -4.69 15.41 5.11
C TYR A 183 -3.70 15.82 4.02
N LEU A 184 -2.41 15.97 4.36
CA LEU A 184 -1.36 16.33 3.40
C LEU A 184 -1.17 15.25 2.34
N SER A 185 -1.22 13.97 2.73
CA SER A 185 -1.15 12.85 1.79
C SER A 185 -2.33 12.86 0.82
N LEU A 186 -3.56 13.04 1.32
CA LEU A 186 -4.75 13.15 0.48
C LEU A 186 -4.62 14.31 -0.50
N LEU A 187 -4.26 15.50 -0.02
CA LEU A 187 -4.09 16.69 -0.85
C LEU A 187 -2.99 16.51 -1.90
N ALA A 188 -1.87 15.89 -1.52
CA ALA A 188 -0.77 15.58 -2.43
C ALA A 188 -1.20 14.64 -3.54
N CYS A 189 -1.93 13.58 -3.20
CA CYS A 189 -2.47 12.62 -4.16
C CYS A 189 -3.47 13.28 -5.12
N VAL A 190 -4.36 14.14 -4.62
CA VAL A 190 -5.31 14.90 -5.47
C VAL A 190 -4.56 15.82 -6.44
N LYS A 191 -3.61 16.61 -5.93
CA LYS A 191 -2.82 17.56 -6.75
C LYS A 191 -1.93 16.86 -7.78
N ASN A 192 -1.51 15.63 -7.51
CA ASN A 192 -0.63 14.83 -8.37
C ASN A 192 -1.35 13.60 -8.95
N ALA A 193 -2.66 13.69 -9.17
CA ALA A 193 -3.45 12.56 -9.66
C ALA A 193 -2.90 12.00 -10.99
N MET A 194 -2.54 12.86 -11.96
CA MET A 194 -2.03 12.43 -13.27
C MET A 194 -0.73 11.61 -13.21
N PRO A 195 0.37 12.08 -12.58
CA PRO A 195 1.56 11.26 -12.42
C PRO A 195 1.31 9.98 -11.60
N LEU A 196 0.44 10.03 -10.58
CA LEU A 196 0.10 8.84 -9.80
C LEU A 196 -0.72 7.82 -10.59
N LEU A 197 -1.58 8.27 -11.52
CA LEU A 197 -2.27 7.39 -12.45
C LEU A 197 -1.28 6.70 -13.40
N VAL A 198 -0.34 7.44 -14.00
CA VAL A 198 0.73 6.85 -14.82
C VAL A 198 1.56 5.86 -14.02
N TYR A 199 1.93 6.22 -12.79
CA TYR A 199 2.64 5.34 -11.87
C TYR A 199 1.87 4.03 -11.65
N GLY A 200 0.58 4.10 -11.34
CA GLY A 200 -0.28 2.93 -11.15
C GLY A 200 -0.38 2.06 -12.40
N VAL A 201 -0.67 2.66 -13.56
CA VAL A 201 -0.80 1.95 -14.85
C VAL A 201 0.49 1.23 -15.22
N VAL A 202 1.65 1.88 -15.05
CA VAL A 202 2.94 1.25 -15.35
C VAL A 202 3.17 0.03 -14.44
N LEU A 203 2.82 0.11 -13.15
CA LEU A 203 2.98 -1.00 -12.22
C LEU A 203 2.00 -2.15 -12.47
N MET A 204 0.88 -1.93 -13.16
CA MET A 204 -0.07 -3.01 -13.48
C MET A 204 0.56 -4.10 -14.34
N PHE A 205 1.46 -3.76 -15.28
CA PHE A 205 2.09 -4.73 -16.16
C PHE A 205 2.97 -5.75 -15.40
N PRO A 206 3.98 -5.35 -14.60
CA PRO A 206 4.77 -6.31 -13.82
C PRO A 206 3.93 -6.99 -12.73
N LEU A 207 2.94 -6.30 -12.14
CA LEU A 207 2.04 -6.91 -11.17
C LEU A 207 1.25 -8.07 -11.80
N PHE A 208 0.69 -7.87 -12.99
CA PHE A 208 -0.01 -8.92 -13.73
C PHE A 208 0.88 -10.15 -13.93
N ILE A 209 2.14 -9.97 -14.33
CA ILE A 209 3.10 -11.07 -14.51
C ILE A 209 3.35 -11.80 -13.19
N PHE A 210 3.68 -11.08 -12.11
CA PHE A 210 4.04 -11.69 -10.84
C PHE A 210 2.86 -12.34 -10.12
N THR A 211 1.66 -11.78 -10.23
CA THR A 211 0.45 -12.39 -9.68
C THR A 211 0.15 -13.73 -10.34
N ARG A 212 0.45 -13.91 -11.64
CA ARG A 212 0.30 -15.21 -12.31
C ARG A 212 1.21 -16.28 -11.72
N ILE A 213 2.46 -15.92 -11.39
CA ILE A 213 3.38 -16.81 -10.68
C ILE A 213 2.81 -17.18 -9.32
N GLY A 214 2.31 -16.18 -8.58
CA GLY A 214 1.63 -16.40 -7.30
C GLY A 214 0.46 -17.38 -7.39
N LEU A 215 -0.42 -17.22 -8.39
CA LEU A 215 -1.55 -18.12 -8.61
C LEU A 215 -1.11 -19.56 -8.90
N VAL A 216 -0.08 -19.76 -9.72
CA VAL A 216 0.47 -21.11 -10.01
C VAL A 216 1.03 -21.77 -8.75
N LEU A 217 1.61 -20.98 -7.84
CA LEU A 217 2.17 -21.46 -6.57
C LEU A 217 1.15 -21.49 -5.42
N GLY A 218 -0.12 -21.16 -5.66
CA GLY A 218 -1.17 -21.09 -4.63
C GLY A 218 -1.01 -19.92 -3.65
N GLN A 219 -0.24 -18.89 -4.00
CA GLN A 219 0.05 -17.71 -3.18
C GLN A 219 -0.40 -16.42 -3.87
N VAL A 220 -1.65 -16.02 -3.63
CA VAL A 220 -2.29 -14.91 -4.35
C VAL A 220 -1.58 -13.56 -4.14
N ASP A 221 -1.02 -13.32 -2.96
CA ASP A 221 -0.35 -12.07 -2.58
C ASP A 221 1.14 -12.03 -2.97
N LEU A 222 1.73 -13.15 -3.41
CA LEU A 222 3.16 -13.24 -3.77
C LEU A 222 3.57 -12.21 -4.82
N GLY A 223 2.67 -11.89 -5.76
CA GLY A 223 2.95 -10.89 -6.81
C GLY A 223 3.29 -9.51 -6.24
N LEU A 224 2.60 -9.09 -5.17
CA LEU A 224 2.88 -7.82 -4.48
C LEU A 224 4.21 -7.87 -3.73
N TRP A 225 4.52 -9.00 -3.10
CA TRP A 225 5.79 -9.19 -2.40
C TRP A 225 6.97 -9.15 -3.36
N LEU A 226 6.87 -9.79 -4.52
CA LEU A 226 7.91 -9.74 -5.56
C LEU A 226 8.12 -8.33 -6.12
N LEU A 227 7.06 -7.51 -6.15
CA LEU A 227 7.11 -6.14 -6.64
C LEU A 227 7.50 -5.12 -5.56
N ALA A 228 7.40 -5.47 -4.28
CA ALA A 228 7.69 -4.60 -3.14
C ALA A 228 9.10 -3.97 -3.15
N PRO A 229 10.19 -4.68 -3.54
CA PRO A 229 11.53 -4.09 -3.68
C PRO A 229 11.60 -2.92 -4.67
N LEU A 230 10.66 -2.84 -5.62
CA LEU A 230 10.54 -1.73 -6.55
C LEU A 230 9.58 -0.65 -6.02
N ILE A 231 8.41 -1.07 -5.52
CA ILE A 231 7.34 -0.17 -5.06
C ILE A 231 7.80 0.71 -3.92
N VAL A 232 8.44 0.13 -2.90
CA VAL A 232 8.77 0.91 -1.69
C VAL A 232 9.79 2.02 -1.98
N PRO A 233 10.91 1.74 -2.68
CA PRO A 233 11.82 2.80 -3.11
C PRO A 233 11.19 3.83 -4.05
N SER A 234 10.24 3.43 -4.92
CA SER A 234 9.57 4.39 -5.80
C SER A 234 8.55 5.25 -5.05
N ILE A 235 7.87 4.72 -4.02
CA ILE A 235 7.07 5.51 -3.07
C ILE A 235 7.97 6.53 -2.38
N TYR A 236 9.13 6.11 -1.85
CA TYR A 236 10.10 7.02 -1.24
C TYR A 236 10.54 8.13 -2.20
N ALA A 237 10.91 7.78 -3.44
CA ALA A 237 11.30 8.75 -4.46
C ALA A 237 10.19 9.76 -4.76
N SER A 238 8.94 9.29 -4.92
CA SER A 238 7.79 10.17 -5.15
C SER A 238 7.49 11.08 -3.96
N TYR A 239 7.60 10.57 -2.73
CA TYR A 239 7.42 11.34 -1.52
C TYR A 239 8.43 12.50 -1.44
N ARG A 240 9.72 12.22 -1.64
CA ARG A 240 10.78 13.23 -1.59
C ARG A 240 10.59 14.33 -2.65
N ASP A 241 10.10 13.97 -3.83
CA ASP A 241 9.85 14.95 -4.89
C ASP A 241 8.63 15.84 -4.58
N ILE A 242 7.56 15.24 -4.08
CA ILE A 242 6.28 15.91 -3.80
C ILE A 242 6.37 16.81 -2.58
N PHE A 243 7.00 16.35 -1.49
CA PHE A 243 7.03 17.05 -0.22
C PHE A 243 8.36 17.76 0.00
N VAL A 244 8.32 19.08 0.07
CA VAL A 244 9.51 19.92 0.27
C VAL A 244 9.32 20.81 1.49
N HIS A 245 10.33 20.88 2.35
CA HIS A 245 10.35 21.84 3.45
C HIS A 245 10.39 23.26 2.90
N THR A 246 9.44 24.09 3.34
CA THR A 246 9.55 25.53 3.13
C THR A 246 10.73 26.02 3.98
N PRO A 247 11.76 26.68 3.41
CA PRO A 247 12.81 27.29 4.22
C PRO A 247 12.17 28.25 5.22
N ALA A 248 12.60 28.22 6.48
CA ALA A 248 12.21 29.25 7.43
C ALA A 248 12.64 30.61 6.84
N ALA A 249 11.70 31.55 6.71
CA ALA A 249 12.05 32.93 6.41
C ALA A 249 13.03 33.38 7.50
N GLN A 250 14.27 33.67 7.10
CA GLN A 250 15.26 34.27 7.99
C GLN A 250 14.72 35.66 8.35
N SER A 251 14.20 35.79 9.58
CA SER A 251 13.84 37.07 10.20
C SER A 251 15.02 37.62 10.96
#